data_AF-X1CWN8-F1
#
_entry.id   AF-X1CWN8-F1
#
_cell.length_a   1.000
_cell.length_b   1.000
_cell.length_c   1.000
_cell.angle_alpha   90.00
_cell.angle_beta   90.00
_cell.angle_gamma   90.00
#
_symmetry.space_group_name_H-M   'P 1'
#
loop_
_entity.id
_entity.type
_entity.pdbx_description
1 polymer ?
#
loop_
_entity_poly.entity_id
_entity_poly.type
_entity_poly.pdbx_seq_one_letter_code
_entity_poly.pdbx_strand_id
1 'polypeptide(L)'
;MVTGALYNIVDTIFVGKGVGYLAIAALSIVLPIQLIIIGIGIMTGVGSASIVSRALGRNRKDIAQNVFGNAVVLNFLISAFCTILIYIFMDKCLVFFGASAQVLPYARDYTSIILAGFIFFSFSISSNNYIRAEGNPRAAMYVMAIGAIINIILDPIFIFVFGMGIKGAAVATVISQVISSMYV
;
A
#
# COMPACT_ATOMS: atom_id res chain seq x y z
N MET A 1 0.66 12.56 -6.97
CA MET A 1 0.40 13.21 -5.66
C MET A 1 -1.07 13.60 -5.52
N VAL A 2 -1.66 14.35 -6.47
CA VAL A 2 -3.10 14.69 -6.43
C VAL A 2 -4.02 13.45 -6.41
N THR A 3 -3.71 12.43 -7.20
CA THR A 3 -4.44 11.15 -7.22
C THR A 3 -4.43 10.41 -5.88
N GLY A 4 -3.31 10.41 -5.16
CA GLY A 4 -3.21 9.77 -3.84
C GLY A 4 -3.91 10.56 -2.73
N ALA A 5 -4.02 11.89 -2.86
CA ALA A 5 -4.81 12.71 -1.94
C ALA A 5 -6.31 12.47 -2.12
N LEU A 6 -6.77 12.34 -3.38
CA LEU A 6 -8.16 11.98 -3.69
C LEU A 6 -8.52 10.60 -3.11
N TYR A 7 -7.60 9.62 -3.21
CA TYR A 7 -7.76 8.30 -2.61
C TYR A 7 -8.07 8.37 -1.11
N ASN A 8 -7.22 9.06 -0.34
CA ASN A 8 -7.37 9.14 1.11
C ASN A 8 -8.66 9.87 1.54
N ILE A 9 -9.05 10.91 0.80
CA ILE A 9 -10.28 11.65 1.08
C ILE A 9 -11.50 10.77 0.83
N VAL A 10 -11.52 10.03 -0.29
CA VAL A 10 -12.66 9.20 -0.68
C VAL A 10 -12.83 8.02 0.29
N ASP A 11 -11.75 7.32 0.63
CA ASP A 11 -11.78 6.21 1.60
C ASP A 11 -12.26 6.70 2.98
N THR A 12 -11.75 7.86 3.44
CA THR A 12 -12.19 8.46 4.71
C THR A 12 -13.68 8.85 4.70
N ILE A 13 -14.21 9.36 3.58
CA ILE A 13 -15.63 9.72 3.45
C ILE A 13 -16.51 8.46 3.47
N PHE A 14 -16.12 7.41 2.74
CA PHE A 14 -16.90 6.18 2.67
C PHE A 14 -16.87 5.40 3.98
N VAL A 15 -15.70 5.25 4.60
CA VAL A 15 -15.60 4.60 5.91
C VAL A 15 -16.30 5.44 6.99
N GLY A 16 -16.17 6.76 6.93
CA GLY A 16 -16.79 7.66 7.89
C GLY A 16 -18.32 7.72 7.81
N LYS A 17 -18.90 7.66 6.60
CA LYS A 17 -20.36 7.61 6.42
C LYS A 17 -20.94 6.20 6.53
N GLY A 18 -20.18 5.16 6.21
CA GLY A 18 -20.70 3.79 6.06
C GLY A 18 -20.53 2.89 7.29
N VAL A 19 -19.54 3.12 8.15
CA VAL A 19 -19.20 2.17 9.23
C VAL A 19 -19.30 2.79 10.63
N GLY A 20 -19.06 4.10 10.75
CA GLY A 20 -19.16 4.84 12.01
C GLY A 20 -17.82 5.20 12.65
N TYR A 21 -17.88 5.99 13.73
CA TYR A 21 -16.70 6.65 14.32
C TYR A 21 -15.63 5.67 14.84
N LEU A 22 -16.01 4.48 15.29
CA LEU A 22 -15.07 3.45 15.75
C LEU A 22 -14.17 2.94 14.61
N ALA A 23 -14.69 2.86 13.38
CA ALA A 23 -13.90 2.46 12.22
C ALA A 23 -12.91 3.55 11.80
N ILE A 24 -13.30 4.82 11.87
CA ILE A 24 -12.40 5.96 11.62
C ILE A 24 -11.27 5.97 12.66
N ALA A 25 -11.59 5.73 13.93
CA ALA A 25 -10.60 5.61 15.00
C ALA A 25 -9.64 4.45 14.73
N ALA A 26 -10.15 3.29 14.30
CA ALA A 26 -9.32 2.15 13.91
C ALA A 26 -8.36 2.50 12.77
N LEU A 27 -8.82 3.14 11.70
CA LEU A 27 -7.96 3.55 10.58
C LEU A 27 -6.82 4.48 11.04
N SER A 28 -7.13 5.43 11.93
CA SER A 28 -6.13 6.35 12.50
C SER A 28 -5.04 5.62 13.28
N ILE A 29 -5.41 4.56 14.01
CA ILE A 29 -4.47 3.75 14.81
C ILE A 29 -3.64 2.82 13.92
N VAL A 30 -4.17 2.39 12.78
CA VAL A 30 -3.43 1.55 11.81
C VAL A 30 -2.51 2.40 10.91
N LEU A 31 -2.71 3.71 10.82
CA LEU A 31 -1.90 4.60 9.98
C LEU A 31 -0.38 4.45 10.17
N PRO A 32 0.19 4.38 11.40
CA PRO A 32 1.63 4.16 11.59
C PRO A 32 2.13 2.86 10.97
N ILE A 33 1.32 1.80 11.03
CA ILE A 33 1.63 0.52 10.38
C ILE A 33 1.69 0.72 8.87
N GLN A 34 0.73 1.42 8.27
CA GLN A 34 0.73 1.72 6.83
C GLN A 34 1.95 2.57 6.43
N LEU A 35 2.36 3.53 7.26
CA LEU A 35 3.54 4.35 6.99
C LEU A 35 4.83 3.52 6.96
N ILE A 36 4.93 2.47 7.76
CA ILE A 36 6.05 1.52 7.68
C ILE A 36 6.05 0.81 6.32
N ILE A 37 4.87 0.38 5.85
CA ILE A 37 4.72 -0.26 4.53
C ILE A 37 5.18 0.67 3.42
N ILE A 38 4.66 1.90 3.43
CA ILE A 38 5.01 2.93 2.45
C ILE A 38 6.51 3.26 2.53
N GLY A 39 7.05 3.36 3.74
CA GLY A 39 8.46 3.64 3.99
C GLY A 39 9.37 2.60 3.37
N ILE A 40 9.05 1.31 3.48
CA ILE A 40 9.81 0.22 2.85
C ILE A 40 9.78 0.35 1.32
N GLY A 41 8.59 0.55 0.73
CA GLY A 41 8.46 0.70 -0.72
C GLY A 41 9.19 1.94 -1.27
N ILE A 42 9.19 3.05 -0.53
CA ILE A 42 9.98 4.25 -0.87
C ILE A 42 11.47 3.98 -0.72
N MET A 43 11.90 3.33 0.37
CA MET A 43 13.30 3.01 0.63
C MET A 43 13.90 2.17 -0.49
N THR A 44 13.24 1.08 -0.88
CA THR A 44 13.72 0.22 -1.97
C THR A 44 13.57 0.92 -3.32
N GLY A 45 12.43 1.57 -3.57
CA GLY A 45 12.13 2.21 -4.85
C GLY A 45 13.04 3.39 -5.17
N VAL A 46 13.21 4.34 -4.24
CA VAL A 46 14.08 5.51 -4.44
C VAL A 46 15.55 5.09 -4.45
N GLY A 47 15.94 4.15 -3.58
CA GLY A 47 17.30 3.60 -3.54
C GLY A 47 17.70 2.98 -4.87
N SER A 48 16.86 2.10 -5.43
CA SER A 48 17.11 1.47 -6.72
C SER A 48 17.00 2.45 -7.90
N ALA A 49 15.99 3.33 -7.89
CA ALA A 49 15.79 4.36 -8.90
C ALA A 49 17.04 5.23 -9.12
N SER A 50 17.73 5.60 -8.04
CA SER A 50 18.96 6.38 -8.08
C SER A 50 20.08 5.67 -8.87
N ILE A 51 20.26 4.36 -8.64
CA ILE A 51 21.27 3.56 -9.34
C ILE A 51 20.86 3.35 -10.80
N VAL A 52 19.58 3.07 -11.05
CA VAL A 52 19.00 2.85 -12.38
C VAL A 52 19.15 4.10 -13.25
N SER A 53 18.80 5.27 -12.72
CA SER A 53 18.93 6.54 -13.44
C SER A 53 20.38 6.79 -13.90
N ARG A 54 21.37 6.52 -13.03
CA ARG A 54 22.80 6.61 -13.39
C ARG A 54 23.25 5.54 -14.39
N ALA A 55 22.69 4.34 -14.33
CA ALA A 55 23.01 3.25 -15.25
C ALA A 55 22.47 3.54 -16.66
N LEU A 56 21.21 3.98 -16.75
CA LEU A 56 20.56 4.37 -18.00
C LEU A 56 21.24 5.59 -18.63
N GLY A 57 21.63 6.60 -17.83
CA GLY A 57 22.41 7.73 -18.32
C GLY A 57 23.79 7.35 -18.89
N ARG A 58 24.31 6.15 -18.56
CA ARG A 58 25.53 5.57 -19.13
C ARG A 58 25.26 4.52 -20.21
N ASN A 59 24.03 4.41 -20.70
CA ASN A 59 23.57 3.39 -21.65
C ASN A 59 23.78 1.93 -21.18
N ARG A 60 23.87 1.68 -19.86
CA ARG A 60 24.05 0.35 -19.28
C ARG A 60 22.71 -0.24 -18.83
N LYS A 61 21.92 -0.72 -19.80
CA LYS A 61 20.58 -1.29 -19.56
C LYS A 61 20.61 -2.61 -18.79
N ASP A 62 21.66 -3.40 -19.00
CA ASP A 62 21.97 -4.63 -18.27
C ASP A 62 22.06 -4.38 -16.76
N ILE A 63 22.78 -3.33 -16.35
CA ILE A 63 22.90 -2.96 -14.94
C ILE A 63 21.56 -2.48 -14.39
N ALA A 64 20.79 -1.70 -15.15
CA ALA A 64 19.48 -1.23 -14.74
C ALA A 64 18.51 -2.40 -14.44
N GLN A 65 18.47 -3.39 -15.34
CA GLN A 65 17.64 -4.59 -15.16
C GLN A 65 18.06 -5.44 -13.96
N ASN A 66 19.36 -5.66 -13.77
CA ASN A 66 19.87 -6.41 -12.62
C ASN A 66 19.56 -5.71 -11.29
N VAL A 67 19.68 -4.37 -11.26
CA VAL A 67 19.35 -3.58 -10.07
C VAL A 67 17.85 -3.63 -9.77
N PHE A 68 16.99 -3.58 -10.80
CA PHE A 68 15.55 -3.75 -10.62
C PHE A 68 15.21 -5.11 -10.00
N GLY A 69 15.73 -6.20 -10.57
CA GLY A 69 15.52 -7.55 -10.03
C GLY A 69 15.97 -7.66 -8.57
N ASN A 70 17.16 -7.16 -8.26
CA ASN A 70 17.67 -7.14 -6.87
C ASN A 70 16.81 -6.29 -5.94
N ALA A 71 16.30 -5.15 -6.40
CA ALA A 71 15.43 -4.28 -5.62
C ALA A 71 14.08 -4.94 -5.33
N VAL A 72 13.51 -5.66 -6.29
CA VAL A 72 12.26 -6.43 -6.12
C VAL A 72 12.45 -7.54 -5.09
N VAL A 73 13.53 -8.31 -5.19
CA VAL A 73 13.86 -9.37 -4.22
C VAL A 73 14.07 -8.78 -2.83
N LEU A 74 14.83 -7.69 -2.72
CA LEU A 74 15.07 -7.01 -1.44
C LEU A 74 13.75 -6.50 -0.83
N ASN A 75 12.89 -5.88 -1.65
CA ASN A 75 11.59 -5.40 -1.21
C ASN A 75 10.70 -6.54 -0.72
N PHE A 76 10.69 -7.67 -1.42
CA PHE A 76 9.95 -8.86 -1.01
C PHE A 76 10.43 -9.39 0.33
N LEU A 77 11.75 -9.54 0.52
CA LEU A 77 12.34 -10.05 1.76
C LEU A 77 12.02 -9.15 2.96
N ILE A 78 12.19 -7.84 2.82
CA ILE A 78 11.91 -6.87 3.89
C ILE A 78 10.41 -6.83 4.18
N SER A 79 9.57 -6.78 3.15
CA SER A 79 8.12 -6.73 3.31
C SER A 79 7.58 -8.02 3.95
N ALA A 80 8.09 -9.19 3.56
CA ALA A 80 7.72 -10.48 4.15
C ALA A 80 8.14 -10.56 5.62
N PHE A 81 9.37 -10.16 5.94
CA PHE A 81 9.86 -10.11 7.33
C PHE A 81 9.00 -9.18 8.20
N CYS A 82 8.73 -7.96 7.74
CA CYS A 82 7.86 -7.02 8.46
C CYS A 82 6.43 -7.52 8.59
N THR A 83 5.88 -8.16 7.56
CA THR A 83 4.53 -8.74 7.60
C THR A 83 4.44 -9.82 8.68
N ILE A 84 5.39 -10.75 8.73
CA ILE A 84 5.44 -11.80 9.75
C ILE A 84 5.56 -11.19 11.15
N LEU A 85 6.46 -10.22 11.33
CA LEU A 85 6.67 -9.56 12.61
C LEU A 85 5.39 -8.86 13.12
N ILE A 86 4.75 -8.07 12.26
CA ILE A 86 3.52 -7.33 12.63
C ILE A 86 2.36 -8.31 12.85
N TYR A 87 2.29 -9.41 12.09
CA TYR A 87 1.25 -10.42 12.29
C TYR A 87 1.38 -11.11 13.65
N ILE A 88 2.59 -11.50 14.06
CA ILE A 88 2.85 -12.14 15.36
C ILE A 88 2.55 -11.19 16.53
N PHE A 89 2.90 -9.91 16.38
CA PHE A 89 2.75 -8.90 17.44
C PHE A 89 1.53 -8.00 17.26
N MET A 90 0.58 -8.36 16.40
CA MET A 90 -0.50 -7.47 15.92
C MET A 90 -1.24 -6.78 17.05
N ASP A 91 -1.77 -7.55 18.00
CA ASP A 91 -2.58 -7.00 19.09
C ASP A 91 -1.75 -6.08 20.00
N LYS A 92 -0.48 -6.42 20.24
CA LYS A 92 0.45 -5.59 21.03
C LYS A 92 0.80 -4.30 20.29
N CYS A 93 1.06 -4.37 18.98
CA CYS A 93 1.32 -3.20 18.15
C CYS A 93 0.11 -2.26 18.13
N LEU A 94 -1.09 -2.79 17.93
CA LEU A 94 -2.32 -1.99 17.88
C LEU A 94 -2.60 -1.31 19.22
N VAL A 95 -2.45 -2.02 20.35
CA VAL A 95 -2.58 -1.42 21.68
C VAL A 95 -1.48 -0.38 21.93
N PHE A 96 -0.25 -0.64 21.50
CA PHE A 96 0.86 0.32 21.61
C PHE A 96 0.59 1.62 20.82
N PHE A 97 -0.03 1.53 19.64
CA PHE A 97 -0.47 2.69 18.86
C PHE A 97 -1.76 3.35 19.38
N GLY A 98 -2.33 2.86 20.48
CA GLY A 98 -3.45 3.50 21.18
C GLY A 98 -4.81 2.85 20.98
N ALA A 99 -4.88 1.60 20.50
CA ALA A 99 -6.16 0.88 20.38
C ALA A 99 -6.82 0.68 21.74
N SER A 100 -7.99 1.29 21.95
CA SER A 100 -8.87 0.97 23.06
C SER A 100 -9.56 -0.39 22.84
N ALA A 101 -10.10 -0.99 23.90
CA ALA A 101 -10.78 -2.30 23.82
C ALA A 101 -11.94 -2.33 22.81
N GLN A 102 -12.59 -1.19 22.56
CA GLN A 102 -13.68 -1.07 21.59
C GLN A 102 -13.20 -0.92 20.14
N VAL A 103 -12.00 -0.37 19.94
CA VAL A 103 -11.43 -0.09 18.62
C VAL A 103 -10.53 -1.23 18.13
N LEU A 104 -9.92 -1.96 19.06
CA LEU A 104 -9.01 -3.07 18.78
C LEU A 104 -9.58 -4.11 17.80
N PRO A 105 -10.84 -4.57 17.91
CA PRO A 105 -11.39 -5.54 16.95
C PRO A 105 -11.42 -4.99 15.52
N TYR A 106 -11.84 -3.74 15.34
CA TYR A 106 -11.89 -3.07 14.03
C TYR A 106 -10.50 -2.86 13.44
N ALA A 107 -9.54 -2.42 14.27
CA ALA A 107 -8.17 -2.19 13.86
C ALA A 107 -7.47 -3.52 13.47
N ARG A 108 -7.74 -4.59 14.21
CA ARG A 108 -7.23 -5.94 13.94
C ARG A 108 -7.79 -6.50 12.64
N ASP A 109 -9.10 -6.39 12.46
CA ASP A 109 -9.78 -6.82 11.25
C ASP A 109 -9.22 -6.13 10.01
N TYR A 110 -9.06 -4.80 10.05
CA TYR A 110 -8.46 -4.05 8.95
C TYR A 110 -6.98 -4.40 8.71
N THR A 111 -6.18 -4.44 9.78
CA THR A 111 -4.73 -4.72 9.70
C THR A 111 -4.46 -6.11 9.14
N SER A 112 -5.21 -7.13 9.58
CA SER A 112 -5.01 -8.51 9.14
C SER A 112 -5.15 -8.66 7.62
N ILE A 113 -6.11 -7.93 7.02
CA ILE A 113 -6.36 -7.95 5.58
C ILE A 113 -5.28 -7.14 4.85
N ILE A 114 -4.95 -5.94 5.34
CA ILE A 114 -3.89 -5.10 4.75
C ILE A 114 -2.54 -5.80 4.74
N LEU A 115 -2.20 -6.55 5.80
CA LEU A 115 -0.96 -7.30 5.88
C LEU A 115 -0.83 -8.35 4.76
N ALA A 116 -1.94 -8.98 4.36
CA ALA A 116 -1.94 -9.91 3.22
C ALA A 116 -1.59 -9.19 1.90
N GLY A 117 -1.96 -7.92 1.76
CA GLY A 117 -1.62 -7.08 0.60
C GLY A 117 -0.31 -6.31 0.71
N PHE A 118 0.38 -6.37 1.86
CA PHE A 118 1.57 -5.55 2.14
C PHE A 118 2.60 -5.66 1.02
N ILE A 119 2.96 -6.90 0.66
CA ILE A 119 4.00 -7.17 -0.35
C ILE A 119 3.67 -6.50 -1.69
N PHE A 120 2.42 -6.61 -2.14
CA PHE A 120 1.95 -6.00 -3.39
C PHE A 120 1.92 -4.48 -3.29
N PHE A 121 1.51 -3.93 -2.15
CA PHE A 121 1.46 -2.49 -1.96
C PHE A 121 2.86 -1.87 -1.99
N SER A 122 3.80 -2.45 -1.23
CA SER A 122 5.19 -2.03 -1.19
C SER A 122 5.86 -2.19 -2.57
N PHE A 123 5.60 -3.29 -3.27
CA PHE A 123 6.06 -3.51 -4.64
C PHE A 123 5.52 -2.45 -5.60
N SER A 124 4.22 -2.17 -5.59
CA SER A 124 3.61 -1.13 -6.43
C SER A 124 4.26 0.23 -6.21
N ILE A 125 4.54 0.63 -4.96
CA ILE A 125 5.26 1.88 -4.64
C ILE A 125 6.70 1.84 -5.15
N SER A 126 7.42 0.76 -4.89
CA SER A 126 8.82 0.58 -5.29
C SER A 126 8.97 0.65 -6.82
N SER A 127 8.13 -0.09 -7.54
CA SER A 127 8.09 -0.13 -8.99
C SER A 127 7.65 1.18 -9.61
N ASN A 128 6.72 1.91 -8.97
CA ASN A 128 6.34 3.24 -9.44
C ASN A 128 7.54 4.20 -9.47
N ASN A 129 8.40 4.15 -8.45
CA ASN A 129 9.63 4.95 -8.42
C ASN A 129 10.63 4.52 -9.49
N TYR A 130 10.73 3.21 -9.76
CA TYR A 130 11.56 2.68 -10.85
C TYR A 130 11.10 3.18 -12.23
N ILE A 131 9.82 3.03 -12.57
CA ILE A 131 9.25 3.46 -13.85
C ILE A 131 9.48 4.96 -14.09
N ARG A 132 9.41 5.77 -13.03
CA ARG A 132 9.74 7.21 -13.10
C ARG A 132 11.22 7.44 -13.39
N ALA A 133 12.11 6.63 -12.82
CA ALA A 133 13.56 6.72 -13.03
C ALA A 133 13.98 6.31 -14.45
N GLU A 134 13.23 5.45 -15.12
CA GLU A 134 13.43 5.12 -16.54
C GLU A 134 12.99 6.23 -17.50
N GLY A 135 12.37 7.31 -16.99
CA GLY A 135 11.89 8.41 -17.82
C GLY A 135 10.50 8.17 -18.41
N ASN A 136 9.73 7.21 -17.89
CA ASN A 136 8.34 6.98 -18.29
C ASN A 136 7.33 7.39 -17.20
N PRO A 137 7.22 8.70 -16.86
CA PRO A 137 6.31 9.16 -15.82
C PRO A 137 4.83 8.92 -16.17
N ARG A 138 4.49 8.74 -17.45
CA ARG A 138 3.11 8.42 -17.88
C ARG A 138 2.71 7.01 -17.43
N ALA A 139 3.57 6.02 -17.65
CA ALA A 139 3.33 4.66 -17.16
C ALA A 139 3.19 4.63 -15.63
N ALA A 140 4.04 5.36 -14.90
CA ALA A 140 3.91 5.49 -13.45
C ALA A 140 2.59 6.17 -13.02
N MET A 141 2.11 7.13 -13.80
CA MET A 141 0.81 7.75 -13.56
C MET A 141 -0.33 6.75 -13.77
N TYR A 142 -0.26 5.91 -14.80
CA TYR A 142 -1.27 4.87 -15.05
C TYR A 142 -1.32 3.83 -13.93
N VAL A 143 -0.18 3.36 -13.41
CA VAL A 143 -0.14 2.44 -12.24
C VAL A 143 -0.94 2.99 -11.06
N MET A 144 -0.73 4.27 -10.73
CA MET A 144 -1.44 4.92 -9.62
C MET A 144 -2.91 5.17 -9.94
N ALA A 145 -3.23 5.55 -11.18
CA ALA A 145 -4.59 5.85 -11.60
C ALA A 145 -5.46 4.59 -11.62
N ILE A 146 -4.95 3.47 -12.14
CA ILE A 146 -5.64 2.18 -12.17
C ILE A 146 -6.02 1.76 -10.74
N GLY A 147 -5.06 1.79 -9.82
CA GLY A 147 -5.31 1.44 -8.41
C GLY A 147 -6.32 2.35 -7.75
N ALA A 148 -6.21 3.66 -7.97
CA ALA A 148 -7.16 4.62 -7.41
C ALA A 148 -8.58 4.44 -7.96
N ILE A 149 -8.73 4.26 -9.28
CA ILE A 149 -10.05 4.08 -9.91
C ILE A 149 -10.70 2.78 -9.41
N ILE A 150 -9.94 1.69 -9.37
CA ILE A 150 -10.43 0.40 -8.88
C ILE A 150 -10.85 0.53 -7.42
N ASN A 151 -10.05 1.18 -6.58
CA ASN A 151 -10.36 1.34 -5.17
C ASN A 151 -11.63 2.18 -4.95
N ILE A 152 -11.77 3.31 -5.65
CA ILE A 152 -12.96 4.17 -5.58
C ILE A 152 -14.24 3.41 -5.97
N ILE A 153 -14.14 2.44 -6.88
CA ILE A 153 -15.29 1.61 -7.31
C ILE A 153 -15.54 0.48 -6.29
N LEU A 154 -14.48 -0.19 -5.84
CA LEU A 154 -14.60 -1.35 -4.96
C LEU A 154 -14.99 -0.99 -3.52
N ASP A 155 -14.54 0.16 -3.00
CA ASP A 155 -14.86 0.62 -1.65
C ASP A 155 -16.38 0.66 -1.41
N PRO A 156 -17.21 1.41 -2.17
CA PRO A 156 -18.64 1.45 -1.94
C PRO A 156 -19.33 0.11 -2.17
N ILE A 157 -18.81 -0.73 -3.08
CA ILE A 157 -19.34 -2.08 -3.32
C ILE A 157 -19.13 -2.94 -2.07
N PHE A 158 -17.91 -3.03 -1.56
CA PHE A 158 -17.64 -3.87 -0.39
C PHE A 158 -18.20 -3.30 0.92
N ILE A 159 -18.20 -1.97 1.07
CA ILE A 159 -18.71 -1.31 2.28
C ILE A 159 -20.24 -1.34 2.31
N PHE A 160 -20.93 -0.89 1.26
CA PHE A 160 -22.40 -0.72 1.30
C PHE A 160 -23.18 -1.90 0.72
N VAL A 161 -22.72 -2.51 -0.38
CA VAL A 161 -23.47 -3.60 -1.03
C VAL A 161 -23.26 -4.91 -0.29
N PHE A 162 -22.02 -5.25 0.03
CA PHE A 162 -21.69 -6.47 0.77
C PHE A 162 -21.75 -6.30 2.30
N GLY A 163 -21.93 -5.08 2.81
CA GLY A 163 -22.04 -4.81 4.24
C GLY A 163 -20.80 -5.21 5.05
N MET A 164 -19.61 -5.29 4.42
CA MET A 164 -18.39 -5.78 5.06
C MET A 164 -17.72 -4.72 5.96
N GLY A 165 -18.26 -3.49 6.00
CA GLY A 165 -17.76 -2.40 6.83
C GLY A 165 -16.27 -2.12 6.59
N ILE A 166 -15.49 -2.02 7.68
CA ILE A 166 -14.05 -1.72 7.61
C ILE A 166 -13.25 -2.83 6.90
N LYS A 167 -13.69 -4.09 6.96
CA LYS A 167 -13.06 -5.20 6.23
C LYS A 167 -13.19 -4.99 4.72
N GLY A 168 -14.32 -4.45 4.29
CA GLY A 168 -14.58 -4.15 2.88
C GLY A 168 -13.58 -3.16 2.30
N ALA A 169 -13.30 -2.07 3.04
CA ALA A 169 -12.30 -1.08 2.66
C ALA A 169 -10.88 -1.69 2.55
N ALA A 170 -10.51 -2.55 3.51
CA ALA A 170 -9.23 -3.25 3.46
C ALA A 170 -9.12 -4.17 2.23
N VAL A 171 -10.16 -4.97 1.95
CA VAL A 171 -10.18 -5.88 0.79
C VAL A 171 -10.11 -5.09 -0.52
N ALA A 172 -10.90 -4.02 -0.65
CA ALA A 172 -10.88 -3.14 -1.80
C ALA A 172 -9.49 -2.55 -2.03
N THR A 173 -8.82 -2.12 -0.97
CA THR A 173 -7.43 -1.62 -1.03
C THR A 173 -6.49 -2.71 -1.55
N VAL A 174 -6.51 -3.90 -0.97
CA VAL A 174 -5.61 -5.00 -1.37
C VAL A 174 -5.83 -5.39 -2.83
N ILE A 175 -7.07 -5.57 -3.27
CA ILE A 175 -7.40 -5.91 -4.67
C ILE A 175 -6.89 -4.83 -5.62
N SER A 176 -7.08 -3.56 -5.26
CA SER A 176 -6.62 -2.43 -6.07
C SER A 176 -5.10 -2.41 -6.21
N GLN A 177 -4.36 -2.73 -5.14
CA GLN A 177 -2.90 -2.79 -5.19
C GLN A 177 -2.38 -3.98 -5.99
N VAL A 178 -3.06 -5.13 -5.90
CA VAL A 178 -2.73 -6.30 -6.73
C VAL A 178 -2.92 -5.97 -8.20
N ILE A 179 -4.05 -5.36 -8.59
CA ILE A 179 -4.29 -5.01 -10.00
C ILE A 179 -3.31 -3.93 -10.48
N SER A 180 -3.00 -2.92 -9.65
CA SER A 180 -1.93 -1.96 -9.95
C SER A 180 -0.57 -2.63 -10.15
N SER A 181 -0.24 -3.64 -9.34
CA SER A 181 1.03 -4.35 -9.44
C SER A 181 1.13 -5.20 -10.72
N MET A 182 0.01 -5.68 -11.26
CA MET A 182 -0.03 -6.44 -12.51
C MET A 182 0.21 -5.58 -13.77
N TYR A 183 0.03 -4.26 -13.68
CA TYR A 183 0.31 -3.34 -14.78
C TYR A 183 1.81 -3.02 -14.92
N VAL A 184 2.57 -3.15 -13.83
CA VAL A 184 4.03 -2.96 -13.78
C VAL A 184 4.73 -4.11 -14.49
#